data_AF-A0A0T7BLP2-F1
#
_entry.id   AF-A0A0T7BLP2-F1
#
_cell.length_a   1.000
_cell.length_b   1.000
_cell.length_c   1.000
_cell.angle_alpha   90.00
_cell.angle_beta   90.00
_cell.angle_gamma   90.00
#
_symmetry.space_group_name_H-M   'P 1'
#
loop_
_entity.id
_entity.type
_entity.pdbx_description
1 polymer ?
#
loop_
_entity_poly.entity_id
_entity_poly.type
_entity_poly.pdbx_seq_one_letter_code
_entity_poly.pdbx_strand_id
1 'polypeptide(L)'
;MVYKYIYGTSGNDNIKLGNEKYIVFAGEGNNSILTGNGDDYIYAGAGDDVIFAGNGNNKVYAAEGRNRVTTGSGHDVIYTGAGDDVIAAGNGNNQIYAGEGRNFVTAGNGNDLIYTGAGDDLIYAGNGNNTIYAAEGRNGVVTGNGNDLIYTGAGDDLIYAGNGNNTIYAAEGRNGVVTGNGNDLIYTGAGDDYIVAGAGDDKIYAAEGNNIIAAGTGKDIVYVGSGKNQFIFDGGFGAVTVYGFGADDLISLGMGIASNTQLKFTISGNDTFVSAGNDLLATLKDIKLTGGNIVPLPAPIPTITA
;
A
#
# COMPACT_ATOMS: atom_id res chain seq x y z
N MET A 1 -35.82 2.78 15.11
CA MET A 1 -36.19 1.46 15.65
C MET A 1 -35.31 1.18 16.86
N VAL A 2 -35.79 0.39 17.82
CA VAL A 2 -35.10 0.06 19.09
C VAL A 2 -34.22 -1.18 18.89
N TYR A 3 -33.06 -1.22 19.55
CA TYR A 3 -32.15 -2.37 19.54
C TYR A 3 -32.73 -3.57 20.28
N LYS A 4 -32.50 -4.78 19.76
CA LYS A 4 -32.75 -6.05 20.47
C LYS A 4 -31.45 -6.62 21.04
N TYR A 5 -31.50 -7.09 22.28
CA TYR A 5 -30.32 -7.61 22.97
C TYR A 5 -30.29 -9.13 22.88
N ILE A 6 -29.12 -9.68 22.53
CA ILE A 6 -28.85 -11.11 22.44
C ILE A 6 -27.63 -11.42 23.32
N TYR A 7 -27.75 -12.46 24.14
CA TYR A 7 -26.70 -12.92 25.03
C TYR A 7 -26.43 -14.39 24.75
N GLY A 8 -25.18 -14.72 24.47
CA GLY A 8 -24.66 -16.09 24.41
C GLY A 8 -24.28 -16.61 25.79
N THR A 9 -23.44 -17.63 25.80
CA THR A 9 -22.99 -18.38 26.97
C THR A 9 -21.47 -18.20 27.16
N SER A 10 -20.86 -19.03 27.99
CA SER A 10 -19.40 -19.06 28.17
C SER A 10 -18.71 -20.10 27.28
N GLY A 11 -19.42 -20.64 26.30
CA GLY A 11 -18.89 -21.63 25.37
C GLY A 11 -19.40 -21.34 23.97
N ASN A 12 -19.01 -22.17 23.01
CA ASN A 12 -19.29 -21.92 21.59
C ASN A 12 -20.78 -21.72 21.30
N ASP A 13 -21.15 -20.52 20.87
CA ASP A 13 -22.52 -20.18 20.49
C ASP A 13 -22.74 -20.15 18.97
N ASN A 14 -23.97 -20.45 18.55
CA ASN A 14 -24.44 -20.24 17.19
C ASN A 14 -25.63 -19.27 17.20
N ILE A 15 -25.37 -18.02 16.84
CA ILE A 15 -26.33 -16.91 16.90
C ILE A 15 -26.74 -16.54 15.47
N LYS A 16 -28.02 -16.70 15.15
CA LYS A 16 -28.57 -16.34 13.84
C LYS A 16 -29.82 -15.46 14.00
N LEU A 17 -29.75 -14.25 13.47
CA LEU A 17 -30.76 -13.21 13.62
C LEU A 17 -31.32 -12.76 12.25
N GLY A 18 -32.33 -11.88 12.27
CA GLY A 18 -33.04 -11.38 11.09
C GLY A 18 -32.73 -9.92 10.76
N ASN A 19 -33.55 -9.23 9.96
CA ASN A 19 -33.21 -7.88 9.47
C ASN A 19 -33.61 -6.72 10.41
N GLU A 20 -33.08 -6.72 11.63
CA GLU A 20 -33.32 -5.66 12.62
C GLU A 20 -31.99 -5.18 13.22
N LYS A 21 -32.05 -4.24 14.17
CA LYS A 21 -30.85 -3.77 14.87
C LYS A 21 -30.62 -4.58 16.14
N TYR A 22 -29.44 -5.17 16.31
CA TYR A 22 -29.07 -5.99 17.45
C TYR A 22 -27.88 -5.44 18.23
N ILE A 23 -27.87 -5.76 19.51
CA ILE A 23 -26.67 -5.74 20.34
C ILE A 23 -26.44 -7.18 20.80
N VAL A 24 -25.36 -7.78 20.32
CA VAL A 24 -25.00 -9.18 20.56
C VAL A 24 -23.80 -9.23 21.50
N PHE A 25 -23.90 -10.02 22.57
CA PHE A 25 -22.80 -10.40 23.44
C PHE A 25 -22.67 -11.92 23.39
N ALA A 26 -21.73 -12.47 22.62
CA ALA A 26 -21.61 -13.92 22.47
C ALA A 26 -20.91 -14.56 23.68
N GLY A 27 -19.80 -13.97 24.15
CA GLY A 27 -19.11 -14.44 25.37
C GLY A 27 -17.81 -15.16 25.03
N GLU A 28 -17.34 -16.04 25.89
CA GLU A 28 -16.14 -16.83 25.57
C GLU A 28 -16.46 -18.01 24.64
N GLY A 29 -15.44 -18.50 23.95
CA GLY A 29 -15.54 -19.67 23.08
C GLY A 29 -15.54 -19.28 21.61
N ASN A 30 -15.56 -20.28 20.73
CA ASN A 30 -15.54 -20.06 19.29
C ASN A 30 -16.98 -19.91 18.79
N ASN A 31 -17.40 -18.68 18.57
CA ASN A 31 -18.78 -18.33 18.24
C ASN A 31 -19.00 -18.19 16.74
N SER A 32 -20.22 -18.50 16.30
CA SER A 32 -20.70 -18.22 14.95
C SER A 32 -21.87 -17.26 15.03
N ILE A 33 -21.72 -16.04 14.48
CA ILE A 33 -22.67 -14.95 14.61
C ILE A 33 -23.11 -14.48 13.22
N LEU A 34 -24.42 -14.41 12.98
CA LEU A 34 -25.03 -13.86 11.77
C LEU A 34 -26.17 -12.90 12.16
N THR A 35 -26.01 -11.60 11.94
CA THR A 35 -27.00 -10.60 12.38
C THR A 35 -27.96 -10.15 11.29
N GLY A 36 -27.60 -10.24 10.00
CA GLY A 36 -28.50 -9.91 8.89
C GLY A 36 -28.37 -8.45 8.45
N ASN A 37 -29.45 -7.81 7.99
CA ASN A 37 -29.41 -6.37 7.72
C ASN A 37 -29.76 -5.57 8.98
N GLY A 38 -29.05 -4.50 9.25
CA GLY A 38 -29.26 -3.66 10.42
C GLY A 38 -27.99 -2.90 10.77
N ASP A 39 -28.10 -1.86 11.59
CA ASP A 39 -26.91 -1.27 12.20
C ASP A 39 -26.65 -2.04 13.50
N ASP A 40 -25.82 -3.07 13.47
CA ASP A 40 -25.64 -4.01 14.58
C ASP A 40 -24.40 -3.70 15.42
N TYR A 41 -24.45 -4.03 16.71
CA TYR A 41 -23.30 -4.03 17.61
C TYR A 41 -23.01 -5.47 18.02
N ILE A 42 -21.82 -5.97 17.73
CA ILE A 42 -21.43 -7.35 17.98
C ILE A 42 -20.19 -7.34 18.88
N TYR A 43 -20.31 -7.97 20.04
CA TYR A 43 -19.21 -8.29 20.95
C TYR A 43 -19.09 -9.81 20.96
N ALA A 44 -18.11 -10.34 20.22
CA ALA A 44 -17.94 -11.78 20.09
C ALA A 44 -17.32 -12.35 21.37
N GLY A 45 -16.20 -11.77 21.84
CA GLY A 45 -15.56 -12.14 23.10
C GLY A 45 -14.26 -12.89 22.82
N ALA A 46 -13.71 -13.64 23.77
CA ALA A 46 -12.46 -14.36 23.51
C ALA A 46 -12.73 -15.66 22.75
N GLY A 47 -11.93 -15.98 21.73
CA GLY A 47 -12.03 -17.22 20.96
C GLY A 47 -11.81 -17.03 19.46
N ASP A 48 -11.74 -18.13 18.72
CA ASP A 48 -11.67 -18.07 17.26
C ASP A 48 -13.10 -17.88 16.71
N ASP A 49 -13.54 -16.63 16.53
CA ASP A 49 -14.92 -16.30 16.15
C ASP A 49 -15.14 -16.17 14.63
N VAL A 50 -16.37 -16.47 14.18
CA VAL A 50 -16.83 -16.26 12.80
C VAL A 50 -18.06 -15.35 12.81
N ILE A 51 -17.92 -14.17 12.24
CA ILE A 51 -18.92 -13.09 12.33
C ILE A 51 -19.35 -12.64 10.93
N PHE A 52 -20.65 -12.64 10.69
CA PHE A 52 -21.30 -12.10 9.50
C PHE A 52 -22.31 -11.02 9.91
N ALA A 53 -21.90 -9.75 9.83
CA ALA A 53 -22.74 -8.62 10.26
C ALA A 53 -23.75 -8.15 9.20
N GLY A 54 -23.61 -8.61 7.95
CA GLY A 54 -24.48 -8.22 6.83
C GLY A 54 -24.46 -6.71 6.54
N ASN A 55 -25.52 -6.18 5.92
CA ASN A 55 -25.54 -4.77 5.51
C ASN A 55 -26.03 -3.84 6.63
N GLY A 56 -25.62 -2.58 6.56
CA GLY A 56 -25.89 -1.55 7.56
C GLY A 56 -24.58 -1.06 8.17
N ASN A 57 -24.65 -0.05 9.04
CA ASN A 57 -23.46 0.48 9.70
C ASN A 57 -23.21 -0.33 10.98
N ASN A 58 -22.38 -1.37 10.87
CA ASN A 58 -22.13 -2.30 11.96
C ASN A 58 -20.92 -1.90 12.78
N LYS A 59 -20.92 -2.32 14.05
CA LYS A 59 -19.80 -2.22 14.95
C LYS A 59 -19.45 -3.61 15.48
N VAL A 60 -18.29 -4.12 15.11
CA VAL A 60 -17.84 -5.47 15.47
C VAL A 60 -16.61 -5.38 16.37
N TYR A 61 -16.66 -6.10 17.48
CA TYR A 61 -15.56 -6.34 18.40
C TYR A 61 -15.36 -7.84 18.52
N ALA A 62 -14.37 -8.38 17.80
CA ALA A 62 -14.05 -9.80 17.83
C ALA A 62 -13.14 -10.17 19.00
N ALA A 63 -12.24 -9.27 19.44
CA ALA A 63 -11.29 -9.49 20.54
C ALA A 63 -10.34 -10.68 20.29
N GLU A 64 -9.53 -11.04 21.30
CA GLU A 64 -8.43 -12.02 21.15
C GLU A 64 -8.86 -13.34 20.51
N GLY A 65 -8.08 -13.82 19.55
CA GLY A 65 -8.32 -15.07 18.83
C GLY A 65 -8.07 -14.92 17.33
N ARG A 66 -8.19 -16.00 16.57
CA ARG A 66 -8.12 -15.94 15.10
C ARG A 66 -9.51 -15.79 14.53
N ASN A 67 -9.91 -14.56 14.29
CA ASN A 67 -11.25 -14.20 13.93
C ASN A 67 -11.44 -14.13 12.42
N ARG A 68 -12.67 -14.40 11.98
CA ARG A 68 -13.12 -14.18 10.62
C ARG A 68 -14.31 -13.24 10.66
N VAL A 69 -14.11 -11.99 10.26
CA VAL A 69 -15.15 -10.97 10.23
C VAL A 69 -15.51 -10.62 8.80
N THR A 70 -16.80 -10.72 8.49
CA THR A 70 -17.36 -10.24 7.22
C THR A 70 -18.53 -9.31 7.51
N THR A 71 -18.40 -8.06 7.08
CA THR A 71 -19.51 -7.11 7.04
C THR A 71 -19.96 -6.91 5.58
N GLY A 72 -20.96 -6.07 5.37
CA GLY A 72 -21.66 -5.95 4.10
C GLY A 72 -21.45 -4.59 3.45
N SER A 73 -22.53 -4.01 2.91
CA SER A 73 -22.51 -2.59 2.55
C SER A 73 -22.85 -1.75 3.77
N GLY A 74 -22.13 -0.66 3.99
CA GLY A 74 -22.33 0.25 5.11
C GLY A 74 -21.02 0.92 5.55
N HIS A 75 -21.12 1.81 6.52
CA HIS A 75 -19.95 2.38 7.19
C HIS A 75 -19.66 1.56 8.44
N ASP A 76 -18.88 0.50 8.28
CA ASP A 76 -18.60 -0.44 9.35
C ASP A 76 -17.41 -0.01 10.20
N VAL A 77 -17.42 -0.39 11.47
CA VAL A 77 -16.28 -0.26 12.39
C VAL A 77 -15.94 -1.63 12.96
N ILE A 78 -14.74 -2.11 12.66
CA ILE A 78 -14.31 -3.47 12.95
C ILE A 78 -13.05 -3.42 13.83
N TYR A 79 -13.10 -4.09 14.97
CA TYR A 79 -11.95 -4.36 15.84
C TYR A 79 -11.79 -5.86 15.98
N THR A 80 -10.67 -6.44 15.51
CA THR A 80 -10.44 -7.89 15.69
C THR A 80 -9.53 -8.21 16.86
N GLY A 81 -8.54 -7.40 17.21
CA GLY A 81 -7.77 -7.59 18.45
C GLY A 81 -6.44 -8.27 18.18
N ALA A 82 -5.92 -9.09 19.09
CA ALA A 82 -4.72 -9.87 18.77
C ALA A 82 -5.09 -11.23 18.14
N GLY A 83 -4.31 -11.65 17.15
CA GLY A 83 -4.45 -12.91 16.45
C GLY A 83 -4.25 -12.77 14.94
N ASP A 84 -4.08 -13.89 14.25
CA ASP A 84 -4.04 -13.90 12.79
C ASP A 84 -5.49 -13.81 12.26
N ASP A 85 -5.98 -12.60 12.00
CA ASP A 85 -7.38 -12.34 11.64
C ASP A 85 -7.63 -12.24 10.12
N VAL A 86 -8.87 -12.52 9.70
CA VAL A 86 -9.34 -12.32 8.33
C VAL A 86 -10.55 -11.40 8.34
N ILE A 87 -10.44 -10.26 7.64
CA ILE A 87 -11.44 -9.20 7.63
C ILE A 87 -11.89 -8.93 6.19
N ALA A 88 -13.20 -8.90 5.96
CA ALA A 88 -13.83 -8.43 4.73
C ALA A 88 -14.91 -7.40 5.08
N ALA A 89 -14.63 -6.10 4.89
CA ALA A 89 -15.52 -5.04 5.33
C ALA A 89 -16.61 -4.67 4.30
N GLY A 90 -16.39 -4.97 3.02
CA GLY A 90 -17.37 -4.69 1.97
C GLY A 90 -17.45 -3.20 1.58
N ASN A 91 -18.55 -2.77 0.97
CA ASN A 91 -18.61 -1.41 0.41
C ASN A 91 -18.99 -0.38 1.48
N GLY A 92 -18.39 0.80 1.38
CA GLY A 92 -18.63 1.96 2.24
C GLY A 92 -17.33 2.43 2.88
N ASN A 93 -17.38 3.56 3.57
CA ASN A 93 -16.21 4.08 4.28
C ASN A 93 -16.09 3.35 5.62
N ASN A 94 -15.22 2.36 5.71
CA ASN A 94 -15.03 1.52 6.87
C ASN A 94 -13.87 2.00 7.75
N GLN A 95 -13.92 1.65 9.03
CA GLN A 95 -12.79 1.77 9.96
C GLN A 95 -12.41 0.38 10.44
N ILE A 96 -11.19 -0.05 10.14
CA ILE A 96 -10.71 -1.39 10.43
C ILE A 96 -9.49 -1.28 11.34
N TYR A 97 -9.56 -1.97 12.47
CA TYR A 97 -8.48 -2.12 13.43
C TYR A 97 -8.24 -3.62 13.60
N ALA A 98 -7.30 -4.18 12.82
CA ALA A 98 -7.02 -5.60 12.87
C ALA A 98 -6.31 -5.95 14.18
N GLY A 99 -5.24 -5.22 14.52
CA GLY A 99 -4.48 -5.44 15.76
C GLY A 99 -3.38 -6.49 15.56
N GLU A 100 -2.58 -6.74 16.59
CA GLU A 100 -1.35 -7.54 16.47
C GLU A 100 -1.58 -8.93 15.86
N GLY A 101 -0.70 -9.36 14.95
CA GLY A 101 -0.80 -10.66 14.29
C GLY A 101 -0.62 -10.54 12.78
N ARG A 102 -0.69 -11.66 12.06
CA ARG A 102 -0.64 -11.63 10.59
C ARG A 102 -2.05 -11.57 10.04
N ASN A 103 -2.48 -10.37 9.67
CA ASN A 103 -3.85 -10.11 9.28
C ASN A 103 -4.01 -10.12 7.76
N PHE A 104 -5.18 -10.59 7.32
CA PHE A 104 -5.64 -10.44 5.95
C PHE A 104 -6.86 -9.52 5.91
N VAL A 105 -6.71 -8.34 5.34
CA VAL A 105 -7.76 -7.31 5.29
C VAL A 105 -8.19 -7.06 3.85
N THR A 106 -9.49 -7.16 3.59
CA THR A 106 -10.13 -6.63 2.39
C THR A 106 -11.14 -5.57 2.81
N ALA A 107 -10.84 -4.29 2.53
CA ALA A 107 -11.72 -3.20 2.94
C ALA A 107 -12.93 -3.11 2.00
N GLY A 108 -12.72 -2.91 0.69
CA GLY A 108 -13.79 -2.95 -0.31
C GLY A 108 -13.75 -1.74 -1.22
N ASN A 109 -14.88 -1.11 -1.52
CA ASN A 109 -14.85 0.23 -2.14
C ASN A 109 -15.33 1.24 -1.11
N GLY A 110 -14.69 2.39 -1.05
CA GLY A 110 -14.99 3.44 -0.08
C GLY A 110 -13.71 4.14 0.32
N ASN A 111 -13.85 5.23 1.08
CA ASN A 111 -12.69 5.87 1.70
C ASN A 111 -12.45 5.16 3.04
N ASP A 112 -11.63 4.12 3.04
CA ASP A 112 -11.41 3.29 4.21
C ASP A 112 -10.25 3.79 5.07
N LEU A 113 -10.36 3.58 6.39
CA LEU A 113 -9.29 3.79 7.36
C LEU A 113 -8.88 2.44 7.94
N ILE A 114 -7.64 2.04 7.73
CA ILE A 114 -7.14 0.70 8.06
C ILE A 114 -5.92 0.82 8.97
N TYR A 115 -5.97 0.17 10.12
CA TYR A 115 -4.84 -0.07 11.01
C TYR A 115 -4.69 -1.57 11.18
N THR A 116 -3.54 -2.15 10.81
CA THR A 116 -3.33 -3.59 11.02
C THR A 116 -2.52 -3.91 12.27
N GLY A 117 -1.73 -2.98 12.83
CA GLY A 117 -0.91 -3.29 14.00
C GLY A 117 0.37 -4.03 13.60
N ALA A 118 1.17 -4.55 14.55
CA ALA A 118 2.41 -5.23 14.15
C ALA A 118 2.14 -6.65 13.62
N GLY A 119 2.93 -7.05 12.63
CA GLY A 119 2.87 -8.36 12.00
C GLY A 119 3.10 -8.30 10.49
N ASP A 120 3.29 -9.45 9.85
CA ASP A 120 3.35 -9.52 8.39
C ASP A 120 1.91 -9.49 7.84
N ASP A 121 1.39 -8.30 7.52
CA ASP A 121 0.00 -8.10 7.09
C ASP A 121 -0.19 -8.05 5.57
N LEU A 122 -1.39 -8.44 5.11
CA LEU A 122 -1.81 -8.31 3.72
C LEU A 122 -3.12 -7.53 3.61
N ILE A 123 -3.06 -6.38 2.94
CA ILE A 123 -4.14 -5.39 2.87
C ILE A 123 -4.56 -5.16 1.42
N TYR A 124 -5.84 -5.37 1.15
CA TYR A 124 -6.53 -4.97 -0.08
C TYR A 124 -7.54 -3.88 0.26
N ALA A 125 -7.17 -2.61 0.06
CA ALA A 125 -8.04 -1.49 0.38
C ALA A 125 -9.12 -1.25 -0.68
N GLY A 126 -8.84 -1.62 -1.94
CA GLY A 126 -9.75 -1.41 -3.08
C GLY A 126 -9.87 0.07 -3.48
N ASN A 127 -10.98 0.46 -4.13
CA ASN A 127 -11.12 1.83 -4.68
C ASN A 127 -11.62 2.82 -3.62
N GLY A 128 -11.20 4.08 -3.77
CA GLY A 128 -11.53 5.20 -2.89
C GLY A 128 -10.26 5.82 -2.34
N ASN A 129 -10.39 6.93 -1.61
CA ASN A 129 -9.25 7.57 -0.97
C ASN A 129 -9.00 6.91 0.39
N ASN A 130 -8.13 5.91 0.43
CA ASN A 130 -7.88 5.12 1.62
C ASN A 130 -6.76 5.72 2.47
N THR A 131 -6.80 5.46 3.77
CA THR A 131 -5.70 5.74 4.69
C THR A 131 -5.31 4.46 5.42
N ILE A 132 -4.04 4.07 5.28
CA ILE A 132 -3.54 2.76 5.71
C ILE A 132 -2.33 2.94 6.62
N TYR A 133 -2.35 2.27 7.77
CA TYR A 133 -1.24 2.16 8.71
C TYR A 133 -0.96 0.69 9.01
N ALA A 134 0.06 0.12 8.37
CA ALA A 134 0.42 -1.29 8.53
C ALA A 134 1.44 -1.57 9.66
N ALA A 135 2.01 -0.52 10.26
CA ALA A 135 3.00 -0.63 11.36
C ALA A 135 4.14 -1.62 11.07
N GLU A 136 4.85 -2.11 12.08
CA GLU A 136 6.07 -2.92 11.88
C GLU A 136 5.76 -4.32 11.33
N GLY A 137 6.53 -4.78 10.34
CA GLY A 137 6.39 -6.11 9.74
C GLY A 137 6.66 -6.10 8.25
N ARG A 138 6.63 -7.26 7.59
CA ARG A 138 6.73 -7.33 6.12
C ARG A 138 5.33 -7.27 5.52
N ASN A 139 4.90 -6.08 5.16
CA ASN A 139 3.53 -5.80 4.76
C ASN A 139 3.34 -5.84 3.25
N GLY A 140 2.22 -6.40 2.81
CA GLY A 140 1.71 -6.31 1.45
C GLY A 140 0.52 -5.36 1.40
N VAL A 141 0.61 -4.26 0.65
CA VAL A 141 -0.49 -3.31 0.49
C VAL A 141 -0.89 -3.20 -0.97
N VAL A 142 -2.18 -3.38 -1.26
CA VAL A 142 -2.76 -3.17 -2.58
C VAL A 142 -3.95 -2.23 -2.46
N THR A 143 -3.89 -1.10 -3.16
CA THR A 143 -5.02 -0.17 -3.31
C THR A 143 -5.48 -0.11 -4.76
N GLY A 144 -6.63 0.52 -4.99
CA GLY A 144 -7.29 0.62 -6.28
C GLY A 144 -7.11 2.00 -6.92
N ASN A 145 -8.20 2.55 -7.44
CA ASN A 145 -8.22 3.95 -7.85
C ASN A 145 -8.55 4.84 -6.65
N GLY A 146 -7.88 5.98 -6.51
CA GLY A 146 -8.13 6.95 -5.46
C GLY A 146 -6.82 7.62 -5.04
N ASN A 147 -6.93 8.70 -4.28
CA ASN A 147 -5.75 9.33 -3.69
C ASN A 147 -5.51 8.68 -2.32
N ASP A 148 -4.63 7.68 -2.28
CA ASP A 148 -4.37 6.92 -1.06
C ASP A 148 -3.23 7.51 -0.23
N LEU A 149 -3.32 7.36 1.09
CA LEU A 149 -2.26 7.67 2.05
C LEU A 149 -1.82 6.37 2.74
N ILE A 150 -0.57 5.97 2.52
CA ILE A 150 -0.05 4.66 2.93
C ILE A 150 1.18 4.84 3.82
N TYR A 151 1.12 4.27 5.03
CA TYR A 151 2.26 4.12 5.93
C TYR A 151 2.45 2.64 6.23
N THR A 152 3.58 2.04 5.83
CA THR A 152 3.82 0.62 6.05
C THR A 152 4.73 0.29 7.23
N GLY A 153 5.27 1.30 7.94
CA GLY A 153 6.16 1.06 9.08
C GLY A 153 7.51 0.48 8.65
N ALA A 154 8.33 0.01 9.59
CA ALA A 154 9.58 -0.64 9.21
C ALA A 154 9.38 -2.11 8.84
N GLY A 155 10.17 -2.57 7.87
CA GLY A 155 10.13 -3.92 7.32
C GLY A 155 10.38 -3.95 5.82
N ASP A 156 10.56 -5.14 5.25
CA ASP A 156 10.65 -5.30 3.79
C ASP A 156 9.22 -5.31 3.22
N ASP A 157 8.70 -4.14 2.86
CA ASP A 157 7.30 -3.98 2.42
C ASP A 157 7.13 -4.04 0.91
N LEU A 158 5.91 -4.36 0.47
CA LEU A 158 5.50 -4.36 -0.92
C LEU A 158 4.18 -3.61 -1.10
N ILE A 159 4.21 -2.53 -1.86
CA ILE A 159 3.10 -1.59 -2.02
C ILE A 159 2.74 -1.45 -3.50
N TYR A 160 1.46 -1.68 -3.81
CA TYR A 160 0.83 -1.41 -5.10
C TYR A 160 -0.32 -0.41 -4.91
N ALA A 161 -0.06 0.87 -5.15
CA ALA A 161 -1.00 1.96 -4.82
C ALA A 161 -1.99 2.33 -5.94
N GLY A 162 -2.01 1.58 -7.04
CA GLY A 162 -2.96 1.80 -8.14
C GLY A 162 -2.91 3.22 -8.73
N ASN A 163 -4.06 3.74 -9.20
CA ASN A 163 -4.12 5.06 -9.83
C ASN A 163 -4.62 6.12 -8.85
N GLY A 164 -4.20 7.36 -9.06
CA GLY A 164 -4.55 8.54 -8.27
C GLY A 164 -3.29 9.23 -7.77
N ASN A 165 -3.44 10.34 -7.07
CA ASN A 165 -2.31 11.04 -6.49
C ASN A 165 -2.04 10.46 -5.10
N ASN A 166 -1.18 9.46 -5.01
CA ASN A 166 -0.91 8.73 -3.78
C ASN A 166 0.20 9.39 -2.98
N THR A 167 0.17 9.19 -1.66
CA THR A 167 1.27 9.56 -0.77
C THR A 167 1.69 8.33 0.04
N ILE A 168 2.96 7.95 -0.10
CA ILE A 168 3.50 6.69 0.42
C ILE A 168 4.71 6.97 1.32
N TYR A 169 4.70 6.33 2.49
CA TYR A 169 5.80 6.32 3.45
C TYR A 169 6.12 4.86 3.83
N ALA A 170 7.17 4.30 3.23
CA ALA A 170 7.57 2.91 3.45
C ALA A 170 8.64 2.71 4.54
N ALA A 171 9.10 3.79 5.17
CA ALA A 171 10.07 3.81 6.27
C ALA A 171 11.33 2.93 6.03
N GLU A 172 11.89 2.28 7.05
CA GLU A 172 13.15 1.51 6.88
C GLU A 172 12.88 0.10 6.39
N GLY A 173 13.73 -0.42 5.48
CA GLY A 173 13.64 -1.77 4.96
C GLY A 173 13.87 -1.82 3.45
N ARG A 174 13.85 -3.02 2.84
CA ARG A 174 13.96 -3.16 1.39
C ARG A 174 12.57 -3.13 0.78
N ASN A 175 12.11 -1.96 0.39
CA ASN A 175 10.74 -1.73 0.00
C ASN A 175 10.54 -1.84 -1.51
N GLY A 176 9.47 -2.50 -1.94
CA GLY A 176 8.96 -2.45 -3.31
C GLY A 176 7.76 -1.52 -3.39
N VAL A 177 7.85 -0.44 -4.16
CA VAL A 177 6.76 0.51 -4.36
C VAL A 177 6.40 0.60 -5.84
N VAL A 178 5.15 0.31 -6.16
CA VAL A 178 4.57 0.48 -7.49
C VAL A 178 3.33 1.35 -7.37
N THR A 179 3.35 2.50 -8.05
CA THR A 179 2.14 3.31 -8.27
C THR A 179 1.72 3.21 -9.74
N GLY A 180 0.66 3.93 -10.10
CA GLY A 180 0.01 3.86 -11.40
C GLY A 180 0.02 5.21 -12.10
N ASN A 181 -1.15 5.64 -12.58
CA ASN A 181 -1.30 7.01 -13.09
C ASN A 181 -1.58 7.98 -11.94
N GLY A 182 -1.05 9.19 -11.99
CA GLY A 182 -1.29 10.24 -11.00
C GLY A 182 0.01 10.97 -10.66
N ASN A 183 -0.09 12.04 -9.87
CA ASN A 183 1.10 12.72 -9.36
C ASN A 183 1.35 12.21 -7.94
N ASP A 184 2.24 11.23 -7.82
CA ASP A 184 2.52 10.51 -6.59
C ASP A 184 3.65 11.17 -5.78
N LEU A 185 3.58 11.00 -4.46
CA LEU A 185 4.61 11.41 -3.51
C LEU A 185 5.10 10.19 -2.75
N ILE A 186 6.34 9.78 -3.00
CA ILE A 186 6.90 8.52 -2.50
C ILE A 186 8.10 8.80 -1.61
N TYR A 187 8.07 8.30 -0.38
CA TYR A 187 9.21 8.23 0.54
C TYR A 187 9.46 6.76 0.90
N THR A 188 10.59 6.20 0.45
CA THR A 188 10.90 4.79 0.74
C THR A 188 11.82 4.58 1.92
N GLY A 189 12.35 5.66 2.50
CA GLY A 189 13.25 5.59 3.65
C GLY A 189 14.58 4.92 3.32
N ALA A 190 15.21 4.31 4.32
CA ALA A 190 16.53 3.70 4.21
C ALA A 190 16.42 2.22 3.85
N GLY A 191 17.26 1.76 2.93
CA GLY A 191 17.30 0.38 2.46
C GLY A 191 17.49 0.28 0.96
N ASP A 192 17.65 -0.94 0.46
CA ASP A 192 17.75 -1.19 -0.98
C ASP A 192 16.33 -1.28 -1.58
N ASP A 193 15.78 -0.13 -1.99
CA ASP A 193 14.40 -0.03 -2.45
C ASP A 193 14.23 -0.22 -3.97
N TYR A 194 13.03 -0.58 -4.39
CA TYR A 194 12.61 -0.64 -5.79
C TYR A 194 11.33 0.18 -6.00
N ILE A 195 11.45 1.27 -6.74
CA ILE A 195 10.39 2.25 -6.97
C ILE A 195 10.02 2.29 -8.45
N VAL A 196 8.72 2.16 -8.75
CA VAL A 196 8.11 2.38 -10.06
C VAL A 196 6.94 3.33 -9.89
N ALA A 197 7.09 4.60 -10.30
CA ALA A 197 6.09 5.63 -10.07
C ALA A 197 5.03 5.75 -11.18
N GLY A 198 5.28 5.15 -12.35
CA GLY A 198 4.25 5.03 -13.38
C GLY A 198 4.10 6.28 -14.24
N ALA A 199 2.94 6.93 -14.24
CA ALA A 199 2.69 8.05 -15.16
C ALA A 199 2.09 9.25 -14.44
N GLY A 200 2.66 10.43 -14.66
CA GLY A 200 2.26 11.68 -14.05
C GLY A 200 3.49 12.47 -13.65
N ASP A 201 3.31 13.58 -12.94
CA ASP A 201 4.45 14.36 -12.45
C ASP A 201 4.76 13.93 -11.00
N ASP A 202 5.63 12.93 -10.85
CA ASP A 202 5.89 12.25 -9.58
C ASP A 202 7.03 12.88 -8.78
N LYS A 203 6.98 12.69 -7.46
CA LYS A 203 8.03 13.14 -6.54
C LYS A 203 8.50 12.00 -5.66
N ILE A 204 9.75 11.61 -5.86
CA ILE A 204 10.36 10.44 -5.22
C ILE A 204 11.49 10.88 -4.30
N TYR A 205 11.48 10.36 -3.08
CA TYR A 205 12.54 10.48 -2.08
C TYR A 205 13.02 9.08 -1.70
N ALA A 206 14.05 8.61 -2.39
CA ALA A 206 14.77 7.40 -2.04
C ALA A 206 15.94 7.81 -1.14
N ALA A 207 16.02 7.29 0.09
CA ALA A 207 17.09 7.69 1.00
C ALA A 207 18.37 6.89 0.71
N GLU A 208 19.09 6.50 1.76
CA GLU A 208 20.31 5.71 1.63
C GLU A 208 20.02 4.26 1.24
N GLY A 209 20.92 3.66 0.45
CA GLY A 209 20.80 2.29 -0.04
C GLY A 209 21.02 2.19 -1.54
N ASN A 210 21.03 0.98 -2.07
CA ASN A 210 21.18 0.71 -3.51
C ASN A 210 19.80 0.64 -4.16
N ASN A 211 19.24 1.80 -4.49
CA ASN A 211 17.87 1.90 -4.96
C ASN A 211 17.75 1.62 -6.47
N ILE A 212 16.66 0.99 -6.89
CA ILE A 212 16.21 0.90 -8.28
C ILE A 212 15.05 1.87 -8.45
N ILE A 213 15.15 2.81 -9.39
CA ILE A 213 14.15 3.87 -9.55
C ILE A 213 13.74 3.99 -11.01
N ALA A 214 12.47 3.71 -11.29
CA ALA A 214 11.78 4.07 -12.53
C ALA A 214 10.74 5.14 -12.20
N ALA A 215 11.05 6.40 -12.53
CA ALA A 215 10.08 7.48 -12.35
C ALA A 215 8.93 7.38 -13.36
N GLY A 216 9.17 6.77 -14.53
CA GLY A 216 8.15 6.56 -15.54
C GLY A 216 7.99 7.76 -16.46
N THR A 217 6.76 8.04 -16.89
CA THR A 217 6.48 9.13 -17.84
C THR A 217 5.91 10.35 -17.15
N GLY A 218 6.50 11.51 -17.42
CA GLY A 218 6.03 12.81 -16.94
C GLY A 218 7.20 13.65 -16.46
N LYS A 219 6.94 14.74 -15.76
CA LYS A 219 8.00 15.63 -15.25
C LYS A 219 8.31 15.30 -13.81
N ASP A 220 9.05 14.22 -13.64
CA ASP A 220 9.32 13.69 -12.31
C ASP A 220 10.49 14.39 -11.62
N ILE A 221 10.47 14.37 -10.29
CA ILE A 221 11.57 14.83 -9.46
C ILE A 221 11.99 13.70 -8.54
N VAL A 222 13.25 13.28 -8.64
CA VAL A 222 13.84 12.28 -7.76
C VAL A 222 14.91 12.91 -6.91
N TYR A 223 14.81 12.71 -5.59
CA TYR A 223 15.88 12.94 -4.64
C TYR A 223 16.39 11.57 -4.21
N VAL A 224 17.66 11.30 -4.48
CA VAL A 224 18.32 10.05 -4.08
C VAL A 224 19.38 10.33 -3.03
N GLY A 225 19.48 9.44 -2.04
CA GLY A 225 20.53 9.44 -1.03
C GLY A 225 21.81 8.75 -1.51
N SER A 226 22.67 8.42 -0.54
CA SER A 226 23.91 7.70 -0.81
C SER A 226 23.65 6.24 -1.18
N GLY A 227 24.57 5.65 -1.93
CA GLY A 227 24.53 4.25 -2.32
C GLY A 227 24.82 4.11 -3.80
N LYS A 228 24.71 2.89 -4.31
CA LYS A 228 24.86 2.61 -5.74
C LYS A 228 23.47 2.38 -6.33
N ASN A 229 22.88 3.44 -6.86
CA ASN A 229 21.51 3.42 -7.36
C ASN A 229 21.49 3.03 -8.84
N GLN A 230 20.35 2.54 -9.31
CA GLN A 230 20.07 2.24 -10.70
C GLN A 230 18.83 3.01 -11.15
N PHE A 231 19.03 3.94 -12.08
CA PHE A 231 17.95 4.74 -12.66
C PHE A 231 17.49 4.12 -13.98
N ILE A 232 16.21 3.80 -14.07
CA ILE A 232 15.56 3.36 -15.30
C ILE A 232 14.94 4.61 -15.93
N PHE A 233 15.50 5.04 -17.06
CA PHE A 233 14.95 6.16 -17.80
C PHE A 233 14.08 5.65 -18.95
N ASP A 234 12.80 5.98 -18.90
CA ASP A 234 11.85 5.72 -19.96
C ASP A 234 11.92 6.81 -21.03
N GLY A 235 11.61 6.43 -22.27
CA GLY A 235 11.38 7.38 -23.36
C GLY A 235 9.92 7.82 -23.35
N GLY A 236 9.64 9.07 -23.76
CA GLY A 236 8.27 9.58 -23.70
C GLY A 236 8.19 11.08 -23.46
N PHE A 237 7.06 11.54 -22.90
CA PHE A 237 6.86 12.95 -22.59
C PHE A 237 7.31 13.26 -21.17
N GLY A 238 8.22 14.21 -21.04
CA GLY A 238 8.71 14.69 -19.74
C GLY A 238 10.03 14.02 -19.36
N ALA A 239 10.95 14.84 -18.84
CA ALA A 239 12.26 14.39 -18.43
C ALA A 239 12.33 14.37 -16.91
N VAL A 240 12.86 13.31 -16.33
CA VAL A 240 13.08 13.23 -14.88
C VAL A 240 14.19 14.19 -14.46
N THR A 241 13.98 14.93 -13.38
CA THR A 241 15.02 15.72 -12.72
C THR A 241 15.54 14.95 -11.52
N VAL A 242 16.82 14.59 -11.52
CA VAL A 242 17.45 13.81 -10.44
C VAL A 242 18.41 14.67 -9.64
N TYR A 243 18.19 14.73 -8.34
CA TYR A 243 19.11 15.29 -7.35
C TYR A 243 19.80 14.16 -6.59
N GLY A 244 21.11 14.27 -6.39
CA GLY A 244 21.90 13.28 -5.65
C GLY A 244 22.51 12.16 -6.50
N PHE A 245 22.37 12.22 -7.83
CA PHE A 245 23.00 11.25 -8.74
C PHE A 245 24.53 11.25 -8.52
N GLY A 246 25.07 10.09 -8.17
CA GLY A 246 26.49 9.85 -7.89
C GLY A 246 27.27 9.29 -9.09
N ALA A 247 28.59 9.26 -8.97
CA ALA A 247 29.46 8.72 -10.03
C ALA A 247 29.35 7.19 -10.18
N ASP A 248 28.95 6.48 -9.13
CA ASP A 248 28.81 5.02 -9.10
C ASP A 248 27.42 4.54 -9.51
N ASP A 249 26.46 5.46 -9.64
CA ASP A 249 25.10 5.16 -10.07
C ASP A 249 25.07 4.61 -11.49
N LEU A 250 24.06 3.78 -11.75
CA LEU A 250 23.85 3.05 -12.98
C LEU A 250 22.64 3.60 -13.72
N ILE A 251 22.65 3.43 -15.04
CA ILE A 251 21.54 3.81 -15.91
C ILE A 251 21.04 2.56 -16.64
N SER A 252 19.73 2.41 -16.71
CA SER A 252 19.06 1.45 -17.58
C SER A 252 18.11 2.16 -18.52
N LEU A 253 17.91 1.55 -19.68
CA LEU A 253 16.97 2.03 -20.70
C LEU A 253 15.63 1.34 -20.47
N GLY A 254 14.62 2.13 -20.12
CA GLY A 254 13.28 1.68 -19.86
C GLY A 254 12.43 1.51 -21.12
N MET A 255 11.12 1.58 -20.93
CA MET A 255 10.15 1.53 -22.01
C MET A 255 10.35 2.66 -23.02
N GLY A 256 9.96 2.42 -24.27
CA GLY A 256 10.07 3.42 -25.34
C GLY A 256 11.48 3.62 -25.88
N ILE A 257 12.50 2.98 -25.31
CA ILE A 257 13.89 3.08 -25.75
C ILE A 257 14.39 1.70 -26.20
N ALA A 258 14.96 1.63 -27.42
CA ALA A 258 15.57 0.39 -27.88
C ALA A 258 16.83 0.08 -27.06
N SER A 259 17.06 -1.19 -26.72
CA SER A 259 18.18 -1.62 -25.87
C SER A 259 19.58 -1.31 -26.43
N ASN A 260 19.69 -1.05 -27.73
CA ASN A 260 20.93 -0.66 -28.40
C ASN A 260 21.07 0.87 -28.58
N THR A 261 20.16 1.66 -28.01
CA THR A 261 20.20 3.12 -28.10
C THR A 261 21.44 3.66 -27.39
N GLN A 262 22.17 4.55 -28.06
CA GLN A 262 23.27 5.28 -27.45
C GLN A 262 22.73 6.52 -26.76
N LEU A 263 23.08 6.67 -25.48
CA LEU A 263 22.78 7.88 -24.73
C LEU A 263 23.79 8.99 -25.07
N LYS A 264 23.29 10.21 -25.17
CA LYS A 264 24.10 11.42 -25.29
C LYS A 264 24.03 12.21 -23.99
N PHE A 265 25.21 12.53 -23.46
CA PHE A 265 25.40 13.33 -22.26
C PHE A 265 25.87 14.73 -22.65
N THR A 266 25.10 15.76 -22.29
CA THR A 266 25.43 17.16 -22.56
C THR A 266 25.50 17.93 -21.25
N ILE A 267 26.59 18.65 -21.02
CA ILE A 267 26.76 19.45 -19.80
C ILE A 267 26.31 20.89 -20.07
N SER A 268 25.49 21.44 -19.18
CA SER A 268 25.15 22.86 -19.16
C SER A 268 25.20 23.39 -17.73
N GLY A 269 26.06 24.38 -17.48
CA GLY A 269 26.34 24.83 -16.12
C GLY A 269 26.97 23.70 -15.28
N ASN A 270 26.28 23.30 -14.21
CA ASN A 270 26.66 22.18 -13.34
C ASN A 270 25.82 20.93 -13.56
N ASP A 271 24.85 20.97 -14.48
CA ASP A 271 23.94 19.86 -14.71
C ASP A 271 24.37 19.04 -15.93
N THR A 272 24.01 17.75 -15.92
CA THR A 272 24.12 16.87 -17.08
C THR A 272 22.74 16.52 -17.63
N PHE A 273 22.57 16.71 -18.93
CA PHE A 273 21.39 16.33 -19.69
C PHE A 273 21.64 14.99 -20.37
N VAL A 274 20.81 14.00 -20.08
CA VAL A 274 20.87 12.65 -20.65
C VAL A 274 19.76 12.52 -21.69
N SER A 275 20.13 12.18 -22.92
CA SER A 275 19.20 12.14 -24.05
C SER A 275 19.35 10.87 -24.89
N ALA A 276 18.25 10.40 -25.46
CA ALA A 276 18.20 9.34 -26.46
C ALA A 276 17.68 9.93 -27.78
N GLY A 277 18.58 10.14 -28.75
CA GLY A 277 18.23 10.86 -29.97
C GLY A 277 17.83 12.31 -29.67
N ASN A 278 16.57 12.65 -29.94
CA ASN A 278 16.01 13.98 -29.65
C ASN A 278 15.23 14.03 -28.33
N ASP A 279 15.06 12.89 -27.66
CA ASP A 279 14.30 12.81 -26.42
C ASP A 279 15.22 13.13 -25.23
N LEU A 280 14.80 14.06 -24.38
CA LEU A 280 15.50 14.37 -23.14
C LEU A 280 14.93 13.44 -22.07
N LEU A 281 15.74 12.49 -21.62
CA LEU A 281 15.33 11.50 -20.64
C LEU A 281 15.46 12.02 -19.22
N ALA A 282 16.59 12.66 -18.92
CA ALA A 282 16.88 13.13 -17.57
C ALA A 282 17.72 14.40 -17.53
N THR A 283 17.49 15.20 -16.49
CA THR A 283 18.40 16.26 -16.03
C THR A 283 18.99 15.84 -14.70
N LEU A 284 20.28 15.53 -14.68
CA LEU A 284 21.04 15.17 -13.49
C LEU A 284 21.64 16.45 -12.90
N LYS A 285 21.19 16.79 -11.70
CA LYS A 285 21.50 18.06 -11.04
C LYS A 285 22.86 18.02 -10.36
N ASP A 286 23.61 19.10 -10.54
CA ASP A 286 24.91 19.35 -9.87
C ASP A 286 25.98 18.26 -10.10
N ILE A 287 25.90 17.54 -11.22
CA ILE A 287 26.91 16.60 -11.66
C ILE A 287 27.31 16.80 -13.12
N LYS A 288 28.61 16.67 -13.40
CA LYS A 288 29.20 16.76 -14.74
C LYS A 288 29.66 15.38 -15.19
N LEU A 289 28.80 14.68 -15.93
CA LEU A 289 29.08 13.37 -16.49
C LEU A 289 29.34 13.47 -17.99
N THR A 290 30.40 12.82 -18.45
CA THR A 290 30.72 12.67 -19.88
C THR A 290 30.28 11.32 -20.45
N GLY A 291 29.69 10.47 -19.62
CA GLY A 291 29.22 9.13 -19.93
C GLY A 291 28.54 8.50 -18.71
N GLY A 292 27.91 7.35 -18.88
CA GLY A 292 27.22 6.62 -17.81
C GLY A 292 27.39 5.12 -17.94
N ASN A 293 27.29 4.41 -16.82
CA ASN A 293 27.35 2.95 -16.77
C ASN A 293 25.99 2.38 -17.13
N ILE A 294 25.80 2.04 -18.40
CA ILE A 294 24.56 1.44 -18.88
C ILE A 294 24.54 -0.04 -18.52
N VAL A 295 23.51 -0.47 -17.80
CA VAL A 295 23.32 -1.86 -17.36
C VAL A 295 21.94 -2.39 -17.80
N PRO A 296 21.76 -3.73 -17.88
CA PRO A 296 20.46 -4.33 -18.17
C PRO A 296 19.40 -3.92 -17.15
N LEU A 297 18.14 -3.98 -17.56
CA LEU A 297 17.01 -3.84 -16.64
C LEU A 297 17.13 -4.86 -15.49
N PRO A 298 16.76 -4.48 -14.26
CA PRO A 298 16.72 -5.41 -13.14
C PRO A 298 15.58 -6.41 -13.32
N ALA A 299 15.52 -7.42 -12.45
CA ALA A 299 14.37 -8.30 -12.37
C ALA A 299 13.09 -7.48 -12.06
N PRO A 300 11.89 -7.91 -12.47
CA PRO A 300 10.65 -7.23 -12.11
C PRO A 300 10.37 -7.34 -10.59
N ILE A 301 9.65 -6.36 -10.05
CA ILE A 301 9.15 -6.40 -8.66
C ILE A 301 8.26 -7.64 -8.47
N PRO A 302 8.40 -8.39 -7.35
CA PRO A 302 7.54 -9.53 -7.04
C PRO A 302 6.07 -9.11 -6.96
N THR A 303 5.15 -9.93 -7.46
CA THR A 303 3.71 -9.69 -7.30
C THR A 303 3.22 -10.16 -5.93
N ILE A 304 2.31 -9.41 -5.31
CA ILE A 304 1.57 -9.87 -4.13
C ILE A 304 0.62 -11.00 -4.56
N THR A 305 0.78 -12.18 -3.95
CA THR A 305 -0.16 -13.31 -4.09
C THR A 305 -0.84 -13.58 -2.75
N ALA A 306 -2.17 -13.75 -2.79
CA ALA A 306 -2.97 -14.16 -1.64
C ALA A 306 -2.73 -15.61 -1.22
#